data_AF-A0AA42AZT2-F1
#
_entry.id   AF-A0AA42AZT2-F1
#
_cell.length_a   1.000
_cell.length_b   1.000
_cell.length_c   1.000
_cell.angle_alpha   90.00
_cell.angle_beta   90.00
_cell.angle_gamma   90.00
#
_symmetry.space_group_name_H-M   'P 1'
#
loop_
_entity.id
_entity.type
_entity.pdbx_description
1 polymer ?
#
loop_
_entity_poly.entity_id
_entity_poly.type
_entity_poly.pdbx_seq_one_letter_code
_entity_poly.pdbx_strand_id
1 'polypeptide(L)'
;MAFKGVWQLKKLVVSYCDWGGSSRGIRGINHLEINKNERVVCVRNLTPEDILKHATRLRNALGRKVVKLKTRHVTKHPSVQGTWTPDTNFEC
;
A
#
# COMPACT_ATOMS: atom_id res chain seq x y z
N MET A 1 5.26 -5.74 2.05
CA MET A 1 4.18 -6.45 2.74
C MET A 1 3.59 -7.46 1.77
N ALA A 2 3.40 -8.69 2.23
CA ALA A 2 2.86 -9.77 1.42
C ALA A 2 1.34 -9.87 1.64
N PHE A 3 0.58 -10.11 0.57
CA PHE A 3 -0.83 -10.45 0.66
C PHE A 3 -0.99 -11.91 0.24
N LYS A 4 -1.59 -12.73 1.10
CA LYS A 4 -1.70 -14.19 0.90
C LYS A 4 -0.35 -14.86 0.57
N GLY A 5 0.71 -14.49 1.29
CA GLY A 5 2.05 -15.04 1.10
C GLY A 5 2.86 -14.48 -0.07
N VAL A 6 2.27 -13.61 -0.91
CA VAL A 6 2.97 -13.04 -2.09
C VAL A 6 3.34 -11.58 -1.86
N TRP A 7 4.62 -11.26 -2.06
CA TRP A 7 5.11 -9.88 -2.07
C TRP A 7 4.41 -9.06 -3.17
N GLN A 8 3.72 -7.99 -2.76
CA GLN A 8 2.94 -7.15 -3.68
C GLN A 8 3.81 -6.10 -4.39
N LEU A 9 4.75 -5.50 -3.66
CA LEU A 9 5.78 -4.67 -4.25
C LEU A 9 6.79 -5.58 -4.94
N LYS A 10 6.89 -5.51 -6.25
CA LYS A 10 7.87 -6.27 -7.04
C LYS A 10 9.13 -5.45 -7.30
N LYS A 11 9.01 -4.13 -7.44
CA LYS A 11 10.07 -3.30 -8.02
C LYS A 11 9.81 -1.79 -7.62
N LEU A 12 10.84 -1.03 -7.19
CA LEU A 12 10.76 0.36 -6.67
C LEU A 12 11.66 1.39 -7.43
N VAL A 13 11.05 2.26 -8.25
CA VAL A 13 11.56 3.52 -8.86
C VAL A 13 12.31 4.52 -8.00
N VAL A 14 13.61 4.76 -8.16
CA VAL A 14 14.24 6.01 -7.69
C VAL A 14 14.84 6.82 -8.84
N SER A 15 14.41 8.07 -9.00
CA SER A 15 14.96 9.03 -9.98
C SER A 15 15.60 10.21 -9.25
N TYR A 16 16.84 10.55 -9.61
CA TYR A 16 17.61 11.62 -8.96
C TYR A 16 18.59 12.32 -9.90
N CYS A 17 19.25 13.38 -9.40
CA CYS A 17 20.23 14.16 -10.14
C CYS A 17 21.58 14.21 -9.39
N ASP A 18 22.69 13.89 -10.05
CA ASP A 18 24.04 13.87 -9.46
C ASP A 18 24.60 15.25 -9.12
N TRP A 19 24.10 16.30 -9.75
CA TRP A 19 24.61 17.67 -9.59
C TRP A 19 23.68 18.56 -8.76
N GLY A 20 22.36 18.41 -8.90
CA GLY A 20 21.37 19.26 -8.23
C GLY A 20 21.22 19.00 -6.73
N GLY A 21 21.36 20.05 -5.91
CA GLY A 21 21.24 20.00 -4.45
C GLY A 21 19.93 19.42 -3.93
N SER A 22 18.87 19.46 -4.75
CA SER A 22 17.54 19.04 -4.34
C SER A 22 17.32 17.54 -4.21
N SER A 23 18.28 16.75 -4.65
CA SER A 23 18.26 15.29 -4.55
C SER A 23 19.39 14.75 -3.66
N ARG A 24 20.09 15.60 -2.89
CA ARG A 24 21.21 15.14 -2.04
C ARG A 24 20.84 13.97 -1.11
N GLY A 25 19.64 13.96 -0.54
CA GLY A 25 19.20 12.92 0.39
C GLY A 25 18.96 11.53 -0.24
N ILE A 26 18.77 11.45 -1.56
CA ILE A 26 18.44 10.19 -2.27
C ILE A 26 19.69 9.47 -2.81
N ARG A 27 20.81 10.18 -2.99
CA ARG A 27 22.01 9.67 -3.69
C ARG A 27 22.71 8.52 -2.98
N GLY A 28 22.53 8.40 -1.66
CA GLY A 28 23.09 7.31 -0.86
C GLY A 28 22.20 6.06 -0.80
N ILE A 29 21.07 6.04 -1.51
CA ILE A 29 20.08 4.98 -1.42
C ILE A 29 20.14 4.15 -2.70
N ASN A 30 20.45 2.85 -2.56
CA ASN A 30 20.66 1.95 -3.69
C ASN A 30 19.44 1.90 -4.64
N HIS A 31 19.74 1.87 -5.93
CA HIS A 31 18.77 1.75 -7.01
C HIS A 31 17.93 0.47 -6.88
N LEU A 32 16.63 0.62 -7.07
CA LEU A 32 15.69 -0.47 -7.25
C LEU A 32 14.89 -0.14 -8.53
N GLU A 33 14.44 -1.15 -9.27
CA GLU A 33 13.95 -0.91 -10.64
C GLU A 33 12.39 -0.76 -10.69
N ILE A 34 11.69 -0.62 -11.87
CA ILE A 34 10.22 -0.48 -12.21
C ILE A 34 9.16 -1.63 -12.01
N ASN A 35 7.99 -1.35 -11.40
CA ASN A 35 6.83 -2.25 -11.33
C ASN A 35 5.62 -1.68 -12.11
N LYS A 36 4.75 -2.54 -12.67
CA LYS A 36 3.63 -2.14 -13.58
C LYS A 36 2.48 -1.32 -12.95
N ASN A 37 2.59 -0.93 -11.68
CA ASN A 37 1.53 -0.20 -10.96
C ASN A 37 2.15 1.07 -10.38
N GLU A 38 1.89 2.21 -11.02
CA GLU A 38 2.65 3.43 -10.83
C GLU A 38 2.15 4.21 -9.59
N ARG A 39 3.04 4.39 -8.61
CA ARG A 39 2.85 5.31 -7.50
C ARG A 39 4.08 6.18 -7.37
N VAL A 40 3.93 7.43 -7.76
CA VAL A 40 5.01 8.41 -7.72
C VAL A 40 4.97 9.13 -6.37
N VAL A 41 6.12 9.23 -5.72
CA VAL A 41 6.31 10.00 -4.48
C VAL A 41 7.46 10.98 -4.71
N CYS A 42 7.21 12.27 -4.48
CA CYS A 42 8.24 13.30 -4.58
C CYS A 42 9.20 13.21 -3.38
N VAL A 43 10.50 13.25 -3.65
CA VAL A 43 11.57 13.16 -2.62
C VAL A 43 12.50 14.38 -2.59
N ARG A 44 12.03 15.51 -3.13
CA ARG A 44 12.81 16.75 -3.25
C ARG A 44 13.12 17.35 -1.88
N ASN A 45 14.39 17.66 -1.62
CA ASN A 45 14.88 18.27 -0.37
C ASN A 45 14.52 17.49 0.92
N LEU A 46 14.24 16.19 0.82
CA LEU A 46 13.98 15.35 1.99
C LEU A 46 15.28 14.85 2.62
N THR A 47 15.22 14.60 3.92
CA THR A 47 16.28 13.91 4.66
C THR A 47 16.31 12.42 4.26
N PRO A 48 17.46 11.74 4.39
CA PRO A 48 17.56 10.31 4.10
C PRO A 48 16.59 9.47 4.96
N GLU A 49 16.34 9.89 6.21
CA GLU A 49 15.41 9.21 7.12
C GLU A 49 13.96 9.27 6.63
N ASP A 50 13.53 10.45 6.18
CA ASP A 50 12.19 10.63 5.61
C ASP A 50 12.02 9.79 4.34
N ILE A 51 13.06 9.73 3.51
CA ILE A 51 13.04 8.91 2.30
C ILE A 51 12.91 7.43 2.67
N LEU A 52 13.66 6.94 3.66
CA LEU A 52 13.54 5.57 4.15
C LEU A 52 12.11 5.26 4.63
N LYS A 53 11.48 6.23 5.32
CA LYS A 53 10.08 6.13 5.74
C LYS A 53 9.13 6.03 4.54
N HIS A 54 9.34 6.82 3.49
CA HIS A 54 8.57 6.75 2.26
C HIS A 54 8.78 5.42 1.52
N ALA A 55 10.02 4.94 1.40
CA ALA A 55 10.35 3.65 0.81
C ALA A 55 9.70 2.49 1.59
N THR A 56 9.73 2.54 2.92
CA THR A 56 9.09 1.55 3.80
C THR A 56 7.58 1.54 3.62
N ARG A 57 6.95 2.72 3.49
CA ARG A 57 5.51 2.83 3.17
C ARG A 57 5.18 2.19 1.82
N LEU A 58 5.99 2.43 0.79
CA LEU A 58 5.81 1.83 -0.54
C LEU A 58 6.00 0.31 -0.50
N ARG A 59 7.01 -0.17 0.23
CA ARG A 59 7.23 -1.60 0.50
C ARG A 59 6.04 -2.23 1.20
N ASN A 60 5.44 -1.54 2.15
CA ASN A 60 4.30 -2.04 2.90
C ASN A 60 2.95 -1.86 2.20
N ALA A 61 2.92 -1.15 1.06
CA ALA A 61 1.70 -0.95 0.30
C ALA A 61 1.27 -2.22 -0.48
N LEU A 62 -0.04 -2.36 -0.66
CA LEU A 62 -0.67 -3.42 -1.45
C LEU A 62 -0.80 -3.09 -2.94
N GLY A 63 -0.48 -1.85 -3.36
CA GLY A 63 -0.65 -1.39 -4.75
C GLY A 63 -2.08 -1.03 -5.17
N ARG A 64 -3.08 -1.08 -4.26
CA ARG A 64 -4.44 -0.59 -4.55
C ARG A 64 -4.53 0.93 -4.39
N LYS A 65 -5.36 1.59 -5.21
CA LYS A 65 -5.68 3.02 -5.04
C LYS A 65 -6.21 3.27 -3.63
N VAL A 66 -5.76 4.36 -2.98
CA VAL A 66 -6.28 4.72 -1.66
C VAL A 66 -7.71 5.22 -1.85
N VAL A 67 -8.66 4.52 -1.24
CA VAL A 67 -10.09 4.85 -1.26
C VAL A 67 -10.57 4.85 0.18
N LYS A 68 -11.50 5.75 0.52
CA LYS A 68 -12.12 5.78 1.85
C LYS A 68 -12.84 4.46 2.11
N LEU A 69 -12.50 3.79 3.20
CA LEU A 69 -13.16 2.56 3.62
C LEU A 69 -14.59 2.89 4.06
N LYS A 70 -15.57 2.13 3.54
CA LYS A 70 -16.97 2.24 3.99
C LYS A 70 -17.18 1.54 5.33
N THR A 71 -16.61 0.35 5.48
CA THR A 71 -16.67 -0.47 6.70
C THR A 71 -15.28 -0.95 7.10
N ARG A 72 -15.04 -1.12 8.40
CA ARG A 72 -13.75 -1.63 8.93
C ARG A 72 -13.60 -3.14 8.74
N HIS A 73 -14.71 -3.88 8.81
CA HIS A 73 -14.75 -5.33 8.66
C HIS A 73 -15.48 -5.70 7.37
N VAL A 74 -14.86 -6.57 6.57
CA VAL A 74 -15.43 -7.11 5.33
C VAL A 74 -15.39 -8.62 5.44
N THR A 75 -16.56 -9.25 5.51
CA THR A 75 -16.71 -10.71 5.44
C THR A 75 -17.54 -11.08 4.23
N LYS A 76 -17.20 -12.19 3.58
CA LYS A 76 -18.03 -12.78 2.52
C LYS A 76 -19.17 -13.63 3.09
N HIS A 77 -19.02 -14.06 4.34
CA HIS A 77 -19.96 -14.95 5.02
C HIS A 77 -20.31 -14.31 6.38
N PRO A 78 -21.38 -13.49 6.43
CA PRO A 78 -21.72 -12.73 7.64
C PRO A 78 -22.39 -13.57 8.72
N SER A 79 -23.10 -14.64 8.35
CA SER A 79 -23.82 -15.51 9.28
C SER A 79 -23.53 -16.98 8.97
N VAL A 80 -23.51 -17.79 10.02
CA VAL A 80 -23.38 -19.26 9.92
C VAL A 80 -24.75 -19.94 10.01
N GLN A 81 -25.66 -19.40 10.84
CA GLN A 81 -26.99 -19.96 11.11
C GLN A 81 -28.10 -19.41 10.18
N GLY A 82 -27.76 -18.50 9.28
CA GLY A 82 -28.72 -17.75 8.47
C GLY A 82 -28.85 -16.30 8.94
N THR A 83 -29.31 -15.44 8.03
CA THR A 83 -29.66 -14.06 8.35
C THR A 83 -31.08 -14.06 8.89
N TRP A 84 -31.37 -13.21 9.88
CA TRP A 84 -32.73 -13.05 10.39
C TRP A 84 -33.70 -12.68 9.25
N THR A 85 -34.81 -13.40 9.16
CA THR A 85 -35.94 -13.07 8.27
C THR A 85 -37.23 -13.05 9.09
N PRO A 86 -38.25 -12.24 8.72
CA PRO A 86 -39.51 -12.21 9.45
C PRO A 86 -40.23 -13.57 9.48
N ASP A 87 -39.95 -14.44 8.51
CA ASP A 87 -40.56 -15.77 8.40
C ASP A 87 -39.88 -16.86 9.26
N THR A 88 -38.75 -16.56 9.92
CA THR A 88 -38.04 -17.58 10.73
C THR A 88 -38.70 -17.89 12.08
N ASN A 89 -39.80 -17.23 12.42
CA ASN A 89 -40.49 -17.39 13.70
C ASN A 89 -41.91 -17.97 13.58
N PHE A 90 -42.28 -18.57 12.44
CA PHE A 90 -43.59 -19.20 12.30
C PHE A 90 -43.52 -20.70 12.62
N GLU A 91 -43.90 -21.05 13.84
CA GLU A 91 -44.49 -22.32 14.35
C GLU A 91 -44.44 -22.22 15.90
N CYS A 92 -45.50 -22.32 16.70
CA CYS A 92 -46.92 -22.66 16.59
C CYS A 92 -47.70 -21.92 17.69
#